data_AF-A0A0F9KZH9-F1
#
_entry.id   AF-A0A0F9KZH9-F1
#
_cell.length_a   1.000
_cell.length_b   1.000
_cell.length_c   1.000
_cell.angle_alpha   90.00
_cell.angle_beta   90.00
_cell.angle_gamma   90.00
#
_symmetry.space_group_name_H-M   'P 1'
#
loop_
_entity.id
_entity.type
_entity.pdbx_description
1 polymer ?
#
loop_
_entity_poly.entity_id
_entity_poly.type
_entity_poly.pdbx_seq_one_letter_code
_entity_poly.pdbx_strand_id
1 'polypeptide(L)'
;MAYTHKITLGWADAGLSQSKTKSYVGDNGPRLDVSIPDSSTDLLTPWSLERGNGIVMIFILSDQAMTLKTNSDSVPDDTIVLVADVPYIWTTDSYDTVQITADVTALYMTNASGSAASLRIESLVDVFA
;
A
#
# COMPACT_ATOMS: atom_id res chain seq x y z
N MET A 1 -7.12 12.83 -16.59
CA MET A 1 -8.35 12.03 -16.33
C MET A 1 -8.35 11.77 -14.84
N ALA A 2 -9.46 12.02 -14.15
CA ALA A 2 -9.52 11.82 -12.70
C ALA A 2 -9.68 10.32 -12.41
N TYR A 3 -8.77 9.76 -11.59
CA TYR A 3 -8.89 8.42 -11.02
C TYR A 3 -9.81 8.50 -9.79
N THR A 4 -10.68 7.51 -9.62
CA THR A 4 -11.58 7.46 -8.47
C THR A 4 -11.44 6.13 -7.75
N HIS A 5 -11.04 6.18 -6.48
CA HIS A 5 -11.04 5.01 -5.59
C HIS A 5 -12.17 5.11 -4.59
N LYS A 6 -12.74 3.97 -4.21
CA LYS A 6 -13.84 3.88 -3.26
C LYS A 6 -13.47 2.87 -2.18
N ILE A 7 -13.41 3.33 -0.93
CA ILE A 7 -13.15 2.46 0.23
C ILE A 7 -14.46 2.27 0.98
N THR A 8 -14.72 1.03 1.37
CA THR A 8 -15.79 0.68 2.31
C THR A 8 -15.17 0.08 3.55
N LEU A 9 -15.42 0.70 4.70
CA LEU A 9 -15.04 0.17 6.01
C LEU A 9 -16.30 -0.31 6.70
N GLY A 10 -16.26 -1.56 7.16
CA GLY A 10 -17.37 -2.23 7.82
C GLY A 10 -16.95 -2.77 9.17
N TRP A 11 -17.85 -2.65 10.14
CA TRP A 11 -17.81 -3.39 11.39
C TRP A 11 -19.14 -4.13 11.54
N ALA A 12 -19.08 -5.39 11.94
CA ALA A 12 -20.27 -6.17 12.22
C ALA A 12 -20.05 -7.05 13.46
N ASP A 13 -21.12 -7.23 14.20
CA ASP A 13 -21.27 -8.16 15.32
C ASP A 13 -22.68 -8.78 15.23
N ALA A 14 -22.97 -9.87 15.94
CA ALA A 14 -24.19 -10.67 15.81
C ALA A 14 -25.50 -9.84 15.89
N GLY A 15 -25.97 -9.35 14.73
CA GLY A 15 -27.16 -8.52 14.56
C GLY A 15 -26.93 -7.02 14.42
N LEU A 16 -25.70 -6.52 14.56
CA LEU A 16 -25.32 -5.12 14.37
C LEU A 16 -24.31 -5.00 13.23
N SER A 17 -24.52 -4.06 12.32
CA SER A 17 -23.54 -3.74 11.29
C SER A 17 -23.49 -2.25 11.05
N GLN A 18 -22.29 -1.71 10.98
CA GLN A 18 -22.02 -0.36 10.52
C GLN A 18 -21.09 -0.44 9.32
N SER A 19 -21.48 0.18 8.22
CA SER A 19 -20.63 0.30 7.04
C SER A 19 -20.62 1.75 6.60
N LYS A 20 -19.43 2.28 6.35
CA LYS A 20 -19.24 3.61 5.79
C LYS A 20 -18.39 3.50 4.55
N THR A 21 -18.74 4.32 3.57
CA THR A 21 -18.11 4.30 2.26
C THR A 21 -17.76 5.72 1.88
N LYS A 22 -16.52 5.91 1.41
CA LYS A 22 -16.04 7.20 0.93
C LYS A 22 -15.34 7.02 -0.41
N SER A 23 -15.52 8.00 -1.29
CA SER A 23 -14.84 8.07 -2.57
C SER A 23 -13.73 9.13 -2.51
N TYR A 24 -12.61 8.80 -3.11
CA TYR A 24 -11.44 9.64 -3.26
C TYR A 24 -11.16 9.86 -4.73
N VAL A 25 -10.75 11.07 -5.08
CA VAL A 25 -10.41 11.44 -6.45
C VAL A 25 -8.98 11.95 -6.46
N GLY A 26 -8.23 11.57 -7.49
CA GLY A 26 -6.87 12.03 -7.72
C GLY A 26 -6.56 12.06 -9.21
N ASP A 27 -5.43 12.62 -9.56
CA ASP A 27 -5.00 12.84 -10.94
C ASP A 27 -4.18 11.69 -11.50
N ASN A 28 -3.56 10.89 -10.62
CA ASN A 28 -2.78 9.73 -10.98
C ASN A 28 -2.98 8.59 -9.98
N GLY A 29 -2.80 7.35 -10.44
CA GLY A 29 -2.92 6.15 -9.60
C GLY A 29 -1.87 5.10 -9.95
N PRO A 30 -0.61 5.26 -9.51
CA PRO A 30 0.41 4.23 -9.63
C PRO A 30 -0.07 2.91 -9.01
N ARG A 31 0.12 1.82 -9.75
CA ARG A 31 -0.31 0.48 -9.34
C ARG A 31 0.80 -0.55 -9.54
N LEU A 32 0.84 -1.55 -8.67
CA LEU A 32 1.75 -2.68 -8.74
C LEU A 32 0.95 -3.95 -8.44
N ASP A 33 1.12 -4.98 -9.28
CA ASP A 33 0.59 -6.32 -9.06
C ASP A 33 1.65 -7.31 -9.49
N VAL A 34 2.28 -7.97 -8.51
CA VAL A 34 3.47 -8.82 -8.73
C VAL A 34 3.43 -10.04 -7.82
N SER A 35 4.07 -11.12 -8.28
CA SER A 35 4.36 -12.27 -7.44
C SER A 35 5.80 -12.20 -6.93
N ILE A 36 5.97 -12.34 -5.62
CA ILE A 36 7.25 -12.36 -4.93
C ILE A 36 7.55 -13.82 -4.57
N PRO A 37 8.56 -14.45 -5.18
CA PRO A 37 8.93 -15.83 -4.86
C PRO A 37 9.23 -16.01 -3.37
N ASP A 38 9.00 -17.21 -2.85
CA ASP A 38 9.44 -17.57 -1.50
C ASP A 38 10.95 -17.39 -1.35
N SER A 39 11.40 -17.18 -0.11
CA SER A 39 12.80 -17.00 0.27
C SER A 39 13.48 -15.79 -0.41
N SER A 40 12.70 -14.90 -1.03
CA SER A 40 13.20 -13.63 -1.55
C SER A 40 13.62 -12.73 -0.38
N THR A 41 14.85 -12.22 -0.44
CA THR A 41 15.36 -11.23 0.51
C THR A 41 15.67 -9.96 -0.26
N ASP A 42 15.06 -8.85 0.15
CA ASP A 42 15.24 -7.52 -0.45
C ASP A 42 15.14 -7.52 -1.99
N LEU A 43 14.15 -8.24 -2.53
CA LEU A 43 13.91 -8.29 -3.97
C LEU A 43 13.52 -6.91 -4.48
N LEU A 44 14.42 -6.30 -5.26
CA LEU A 44 14.20 -5.02 -5.91
C LEU A 44 13.05 -5.14 -6.92
N THR A 45 12.03 -4.31 -6.75
CA THR A 45 10.94 -4.16 -7.72
C THR A 45 10.71 -2.68 -8.03
N PRO A 46 10.76 -2.29 -9.30
CA PRO A 46 10.56 -0.91 -9.70
C PRO A 46 9.09 -0.53 -9.48
N TRP A 47 8.88 0.43 -8.60
CA TRP A 47 7.61 1.12 -8.41
C TRP A 47 7.90 2.47 -7.82
N SER A 48 7.31 3.51 -8.41
CA SER A 48 7.56 4.88 -8.01
C SER A 48 6.27 5.54 -7.53
N LEU A 49 6.38 6.29 -6.44
CA LEU A 49 5.32 7.12 -5.89
C LEU A 49 5.92 8.42 -5.41
N GLU A 50 5.57 9.52 -6.07
CA GLU A 50 5.96 10.85 -5.63
C GLU A 50 5.06 11.27 -4.47
N ARG A 51 5.63 11.30 -3.27
CA ARG A 51 4.97 11.72 -2.04
C ARG A 51 4.61 13.21 -2.06
N GLY A 52 5.44 14.02 -2.73
CA GLY A 52 5.23 15.44 -2.94
C GLY A 52 3.91 15.79 -3.65
N ASN A 53 3.41 14.91 -4.53
CA ASN A 53 2.13 15.05 -5.23
C ASN A 53 0.90 14.69 -4.36
N GLY A 54 0.97 14.89 -3.04
CA GLY A 54 -0.16 14.68 -2.12
C GLY A 54 -0.83 13.29 -2.24
N ILE A 55 -0.32 12.28 -1.52
CA ILE A 55 -1.00 10.98 -1.44
C ILE A 55 -2.42 11.20 -0.88
N VAL A 56 -3.42 10.82 -1.67
CA VAL A 56 -4.84 10.86 -1.30
C VAL A 56 -5.26 9.54 -0.66
N MET A 57 -4.77 8.43 -1.22
CA MET A 57 -5.03 7.08 -0.74
C MET A 57 -3.87 6.16 -1.10
N ILE A 58 -3.63 5.17 -0.25
CA ILE A 58 -2.81 4.00 -0.57
C ILE A 58 -3.48 2.73 -0.02
N PHE A 59 -3.43 1.67 -0.80
CA PHE A 59 -3.87 0.34 -0.47
C PHE A 59 -2.73 -0.63 -0.78
N ILE A 60 -2.32 -1.42 0.20
CA ILE A 60 -1.31 -2.45 0.06
C ILE A 60 -1.88 -3.74 0.63
N LEU A 61 -1.89 -4.81 -0.15
CA LEU A 61 -2.34 -6.14 0.29
C LEU A 61 -1.38 -7.21 -0.19
N SER A 62 -1.06 -8.14 0.69
CA SER A 62 -0.43 -9.40 0.31
C SER A 62 -1.16 -10.58 0.93
N ASP A 63 -1.18 -11.70 0.23
CA ASP A 63 -1.70 -12.98 0.70
C ASP A 63 -0.73 -13.72 1.64
N GLN A 64 0.51 -13.22 1.77
CA GLN A 64 1.51 -13.73 2.71
C GLN A 64 2.03 -12.62 3.61
N ALA A 65 2.61 -13.00 4.74
CA ALA A 65 3.34 -12.07 5.59
C ALA A 65 4.65 -11.68 4.91
N MET A 66 4.88 -10.38 4.74
CA MET A 66 6.06 -9.85 4.03
C MET A 66 6.59 -8.58 4.68
N THR A 67 7.82 -8.22 4.36
CA THR A 67 8.35 -6.88 4.67
C THR A 67 8.60 -6.12 3.38
N LEU A 68 8.13 -4.88 3.33
CA LEU A 68 8.33 -3.94 2.23
C LEU A 68 9.16 -2.76 2.73
N LYS A 69 10.22 -2.44 2.00
CA LYS A 69 11.11 -1.32 2.25
C LYS A 69 11.09 -0.36 1.05
N THR A 70 11.18 0.93 1.30
CA THR A 70 11.25 1.95 0.24
C THR A 70 12.70 2.41 0.03
N ASN A 71 13.08 2.60 -1.24
CA ASN A 71 14.32 3.24 -1.73
C ASN A 71 15.67 2.58 -1.41
N SER A 72 15.79 1.79 -0.35
CA SER A 72 17.04 1.10 0.01
C SER A 72 16.77 -0.26 0.67
N ASP A 73 17.68 -1.21 0.45
CA ASP A 73 17.72 -2.50 1.15
C ASP A 73 18.36 -2.39 2.56
N SER A 74 19.21 -1.38 2.75
CA SER A 74 20.12 -1.25 3.90
C SER A 74 19.77 -0.08 4.82
N VAL A 75 19.31 1.04 4.26
CA VAL A 75 18.84 2.22 5.01
C VAL A 75 17.53 2.70 4.38
N PRO A 76 16.44 1.91 4.51
CA PRO A 76 15.17 2.26 3.89
C PRO A 76 14.60 3.54 4.48
N ASP A 77 13.93 4.35 3.65
CA ASP A 77 13.21 5.53 4.15
C ASP A 77 12.00 5.09 4.99
N ASP A 78 11.28 4.07 4.52
CA ASP A 78 10.14 3.48 5.20
C ASP A 78 10.25 1.95 5.22
N THR A 79 9.79 1.33 6.32
CA THR A 79 9.67 -0.12 6.44
C THR A 79 8.26 -0.48 6.89
N ILE A 80 7.57 -1.26 6.07
CA ILE A 80 6.19 -1.70 6.28
C ILE A 80 6.19 -3.22 6.44
N VAL A 81 5.72 -3.70 7.59
CA VAL A 81 5.50 -5.14 7.83
C VAL A 81 4.05 -5.45 7.49
N LEU A 82 3.85 -6.26 6.46
CA LEU A 82 2.54 -6.72 6.01
C LEU A 82 2.19 -8.02 6.72
N VAL A 83 0.96 -8.09 7.23
CA VAL A 83 0.35 -9.31 7.73
C VAL A 83 -0.42 -9.95 6.58
N ALA A 84 -0.35 -11.28 6.45
CA ALA A 84 -1.08 -12.02 5.43
C ALA A 84 -2.57 -11.70 5.46
N ASP A 85 -3.15 -11.42 4.29
CA ASP A 85 -4.56 -11.13 4.07
C ASP A 85 -5.13 -9.92 4.85
N VAL A 86 -4.26 -9.07 5.40
CA VAL A 86 -4.66 -7.83 6.08
C VAL A 86 -4.19 -6.63 5.26
N PRO A 87 -5.11 -5.89 4.61
CA PRO A 87 -4.70 -4.75 3.81
C PRO A 87 -4.24 -3.60 4.71
N TYR A 88 -3.09 -3.02 4.38
CA TYR A 88 -2.74 -1.70 4.85
C TYR A 88 -3.49 -0.67 3.99
N ILE A 89 -4.35 0.11 4.63
CA ILE A 89 -5.14 1.14 3.97
C ILE A 89 -4.87 2.45 4.68
N TRP A 90 -4.45 3.45 3.92
CA TRP A 90 -4.36 4.81 4.40
C TRP A 90 -5.02 5.77 3.42
N THR A 91 -5.68 6.79 3.95
CA THR A 91 -6.33 7.87 3.22
C THR A 91 -6.11 9.19 3.94
N THR A 92 -6.42 10.31 3.28
CA THR A 92 -6.37 11.65 3.89
C THR A 92 -7.26 11.85 5.12
N ASP A 93 -8.24 10.97 5.36
CA ASP A 93 -9.08 11.00 6.57
C ASP A 93 -8.66 9.96 7.63
N SER A 94 -7.57 9.24 7.40
CA SER A 94 -7.07 8.26 8.36
C SER A 94 -6.56 8.97 9.61
N TYR A 95 -6.82 8.37 10.77
CA TYR A 95 -6.38 8.93 12.05
C TYR A 95 -4.86 8.84 12.24
N ASP A 96 -4.24 7.83 11.65
CA ASP A 96 -2.79 7.62 11.69
C ASP A 96 -2.09 8.31 10.53
N THR A 97 -0.79 8.56 10.70
CA THR A 97 0.07 9.10 9.63
C THR A 97 0.34 8.04 8.57
N VAL A 98 0.45 8.47 7.31
CA VAL A 98 0.85 7.59 6.21
C VAL A 98 2.26 7.04 6.49
N GLN A 99 2.45 5.74 6.28
CA GLN A 99 3.75 5.07 6.45
C GLN A 99 4.75 5.35 5.33
N ILE A 100 4.32 5.93 4.21
CA ILE A 100 5.20 6.38 3.13
C ILE A 100 5.56 7.84 3.39
N THR A 101 6.76 8.08 3.91
CA THR A 101 7.18 9.42 4.35
C THR A 101 8.06 10.15 3.33
N ALA A 102 8.66 9.42 2.39
CA ALA A 102 9.50 9.95 1.32
C ALA A 102 8.98 9.59 -0.08
N ASP A 103 9.53 10.23 -1.11
CA ASP A 103 9.28 9.83 -2.50
C ASP A 103 9.85 8.44 -2.75
N VAL A 104 9.02 7.52 -3.23
CA VAL A 104 9.42 6.15 -3.55
C VAL A 104 9.89 6.08 -4.99
N THR A 105 11.05 5.49 -5.21
CA THR A 105 11.63 5.21 -6.53
C THR A 105 11.74 3.71 -6.80
N ALA A 106 11.84 2.93 -5.72
CA ALA A 106 11.94 1.48 -5.76
C ALA A 106 11.41 0.87 -4.45
N LEU A 107 10.97 -0.37 -4.55
CA LEU A 107 10.59 -1.21 -3.41
C LEU A 107 11.56 -2.37 -3.27
N TYR A 108 11.86 -2.75 -2.03
CA TYR A 108 12.61 -3.96 -1.69
C TYR A 108 11.73 -4.85 -0.83
N MET A 109 11.47 -6.06 -1.29
CA MET A 109 10.52 -6.97 -0.66
C MET A 109 11.21 -8.21 -0.13
N THR A 110 10.88 -8.55 1.11
CA THR A 110 11.30 -9.79 1.75
C THR A 110 10.08 -10.66 1.97
N ASN A 111 10.12 -11.86 1.39
CA ASN A 111 9.12 -12.91 1.57
C ASN A 111 9.81 -14.16 2.13
N ALA A 112 9.54 -14.44 3.41
CA ALA A 112 10.04 -15.62 4.12
C ALA A 112 8.87 -16.47 4.67
N SER A 113 7.74 -16.44 3.98
CA SER A 113 6.49 -17.09 4.42
C SER A 113 6.44 -18.59 4.16
N GLY A 114 7.34 -19.14 3.33
CA GLY A 114 7.32 -20.54 2.90
C GLY A 114 6.51 -20.80 1.62
N SER A 115 5.98 -19.74 0.99
CA SER A 115 5.28 -19.78 -0.30
C SER A 115 5.51 -18.50 -1.09
N ALA A 116 5.30 -18.53 -2.41
CA ALA A 116 5.24 -17.31 -3.20
C ALA A 116 4.07 -16.44 -2.72
N ALA A 117 4.28 -15.14 -2.70
CA ALA A 117 3.30 -14.14 -2.28
C ALA A 117 2.79 -13.35 -3.48
N SER A 118 1.50 -13.05 -3.52
CA SER A 118 0.92 -12.05 -4.40
C SER A 118 0.84 -10.73 -3.66
N LEU A 119 1.48 -9.68 -4.21
CA LEU A 119 1.44 -8.33 -3.68
C LEU A 119 0.68 -7.42 -4.63
N ARG A 120 -0.26 -6.67 -4.08
CA ARG A 120 -0.97 -5.60 -4.78
C ARG A 120 -0.80 -4.28 -4.06
N ILE A 121 -0.41 -3.25 -4.81
CA ILE A 121 -0.36 -1.87 -4.37
C ILE A 121 -1.20 -1.03 -5.31
N GLU A 122 -2.09 -0.23 -4.74
CA GLU A 122 -2.86 0.79 -5.46
C GLU A 122 -2.70 2.11 -4.71
N SER A 123 -2.24 3.15 -5.38
CA SER A 123 -2.20 4.50 -4.82
C SER A 123 -3.07 5.46 -5.62
N LEU A 124 -3.39 6.58 -4.99
CA LEU A 124 -4.09 7.70 -5.61
C LEU A 124 -3.40 8.98 -5.13
N VAL A 125 -2.97 9.81 -6.06
CA VAL A 125 -2.24 11.06 -5.79
C VAL A 125 -2.91 12.23 -6.48
N ASP A 126 -2.80 13.41 -5.90
CA ASP A 126 -3.33 14.68 -6.41
C ASP A 126 -2.18 15.63 -6.72
N VAL A 127 -1.91 15.84 -8.01
CA VAL A 127 -0.70 16.52 -8.49
C VAL A 127 -0.77 18.04 -8.25
N PHE A 128 -1.87 18.55 -7.68
CA PHE A 128 -2.06 19.98 -7.37
C PHE A 128 -2.48 20.28 -5.93
N ALA A 129 -2.30 19.34 -4.99
CA ALA A 129 -2.65 19.52 -3.57
C ALA A 129 -1.75 20.52 -2.81
#